data_AF-A0A5B7ASS6-F1
#
_entry.id   AF-A0A5B7ASS6-F1
#
_cell.length_a   1.000
_cell.length_b   1.000
_cell.length_c   1.000
_cell.angle_alpha   90.00
_cell.angle_beta   90.00
_cell.angle_gamma   90.00
#
_symmetry.space_group_name_H-M   'P 1'
#
loop_
_entity.id
_entity.type
_entity.pdbx_description
1 polymer ?
#
loop_
_entity_poly.entity_id
_entity_poly.type
_entity_poly.pdbx_seq_one_letter_code
_entity_poly.pdbx_strand_id
1 'polypeptide(L)'
;YCIAHFMEMNKSISGTINLFEQTEKSLEEIRYWTWSELLVALKQCQGLFPVANSSGILEKCLDSLVGRLALASEASPCPSTSSPDSSGFRLSCDTRSTESLKNSFIRATWWFEDLVGLSPNLVEMVIKSMVSRKFDHVIISRFLFYYQKSRFITATLDQKRKITETVVHMLYSLDQNAVSCKSLFGILGVTLNLNISKCCRNKLESMIGTQLDQVTLDNLLVPSPIGTNYLYDVNVVLRFLKSFLGRGISRVPVIRLKKVASLMDLYIAEVAPDPCLKPSKFLALVRALPDSARDSYDGIYRAMDMYLEV
;
A
#
# COMPACT_ATOMS: atom_id res chain seq x y z
N TYR A 1 -8.96 -24.03 -24.17
CA TYR A 1 -9.37 -24.57 -22.87
C TYR A 1 -10.85 -24.34 -22.58
N CYS A 2 -11.32 -23.11 -22.29
CA CYS A 2 -12.74 -22.90 -21.95
C CYS A 2 -13.72 -23.38 -23.04
N ILE A 3 -13.38 -23.16 -24.32
CA ILE A 3 -14.15 -23.69 -25.46
C ILE A 3 -14.11 -25.22 -25.49
N ALA A 4 -12.94 -25.84 -25.27
CA ALA A 4 -12.79 -27.29 -25.27
C ALA A 4 -13.60 -27.94 -24.13
N HIS A 5 -13.61 -27.32 -22.95
CA HIS A 5 -14.41 -27.74 -21.80
C HIS A 5 -15.92 -27.52 -22.04
N PHE A 6 -16.32 -26.40 -22.64
CA PHE A 6 -17.72 -26.14 -22.99
C PHE A 6 -18.25 -27.12 -24.05
N MET A 7 -17.40 -27.47 -25.01
CA MET A 7 -17.72 -28.42 -26.09
C MET A 7 -17.61 -29.89 -25.65
N GLU A 8 -17.31 -30.16 -24.38
CA GLU A 8 -17.11 -31.51 -23.83
C GLU A 8 -16.19 -32.39 -24.70
N MET A 9 -15.13 -31.80 -25.25
CA MET A 9 -14.14 -32.49 -26.11
C MET A 9 -13.19 -33.38 -25.27
N ASN A 10 -13.77 -34.20 -24.41
CA ASN A 10 -13.09 -34.97 -23.36
C ASN A 10 -12.68 -36.36 -23.84
N LYS A 11 -13.10 -36.75 -25.06
CA LYS A 11 -12.85 -38.07 -25.65
C LYS A 11 -12.08 -37.89 -26.95
N SER A 12 -10.92 -38.53 -27.05
CA SER A 12 -10.16 -38.59 -28.29
C SER A 12 -10.86 -39.52 -29.30
N ILE A 13 -11.05 -39.04 -30.52
CA ILE A 13 -11.46 -39.87 -31.65
C ILE A 13 -10.17 -40.42 -32.26
N SER A 14 -10.08 -41.74 -32.33
CA SER A 14 -8.92 -42.54 -32.78
C SER A 14 -7.89 -41.78 -33.63
N GLY A 15 -6.71 -41.53 -33.05
CA GLY A 15 -5.52 -41.01 -33.75
C GLY A 15 -5.31 -39.50 -33.72
N THR A 16 -6.29 -38.69 -33.30
CA THR A 16 -6.14 -37.23 -33.20
C THR A 16 -6.27 -36.79 -31.74
N ILE A 17 -5.24 -36.13 -31.21
CA ILE A 17 -5.26 -35.55 -29.85
C ILE A 17 -6.40 -34.54 -29.80
N ASN A 18 -7.33 -34.69 -28.84
CA ASN A 18 -8.47 -33.79 -28.73
C ASN A 18 -8.00 -32.38 -28.29
N LEU A 19 -8.80 -31.36 -28.60
CA LEU A 19 -8.45 -29.97 -28.28
C LEU A 19 -8.23 -29.77 -26.77
N PHE A 20 -8.93 -30.54 -25.93
CA PHE A 20 -8.76 -30.48 -24.48
C PHE A 20 -7.35 -30.91 -24.06
N GLU A 21 -6.92 -32.11 -24.45
CA GLU A 21 -5.57 -32.67 -24.20
C GLU A 21 -4.47 -31.79 -24.79
N GLN A 22 -4.67 -31.25 -26.00
CA GLN A 22 -3.71 -30.31 -26.59
C GLN A 22 -3.60 -29.02 -25.77
N THR A 23 -4.72 -28.49 -25.27
CA THR A 23 -4.66 -27.30 -24.42
C THR A 23 -4.12 -27.61 -23.03
N GLU A 24 -4.42 -28.77 -22.46
CA GLU A 24 -3.90 -29.16 -21.15
C GLU A 24 -2.38 -29.33 -21.18
N LYS A 25 -1.86 -29.99 -22.22
CA LYS A 25 -0.42 -30.10 -22.45
C LYS A 25 0.25 -28.73 -22.61
N SER A 26 -0.35 -27.82 -23.38
CA SER A 26 0.22 -26.46 -23.50
C SER A 26 0.15 -25.65 -22.20
N LEU A 27 -0.83 -25.93 -21.33
CA LEU A 27 -0.92 -25.34 -19.99
C LEU A 27 0.14 -25.92 -19.02
N GLU A 28 0.53 -27.19 -19.17
CA GLU A 28 1.66 -27.76 -18.43
C GLU A 28 2.99 -27.08 -18.83
N GLU A 29 3.10 -26.65 -20.08
CA GLU A 29 4.27 -25.98 -20.62
C GLU A 29 4.35 -24.47 -20.29
N ILE A 30 3.39 -23.90 -19.53
CA ILE A 30 3.38 -22.48 -19.10
C ILE A 30 4.69 -22.06 -18.42
N ARG A 31 5.36 -22.98 -17.71
CA ARG A 31 6.64 -22.70 -17.05
C ARG A 31 7.72 -22.27 -18.04
N TYR A 32 7.64 -22.70 -19.30
CA TYR A 32 8.62 -22.44 -20.35
C TYR A 32 8.28 -21.25 -21.26
N TRP A 33 7.08 -20.66 -21.13
CA TRP A 33 6.66 -19.51 -21.95
C TRP A 33 7.62 -18.33 -21.80
N THR A 34 7.71 -17.44 -22.79
CA THR A 34 8.47 -16.20 -22.64
C THR A 34 7.75 -15.23 -21.68
N TRP A 35 8.47 -14.23 -21.14
CA TRP A 35 7.86 -13.19 -20.31
C TRP A 35 6.73 -12.46 -21.06
N SER A 36 6.98 -12.13 -22.33
CA SER A 36 6.00 -11.49 -23.21
C SER A 36 4.74 -12.35 -23.42
N GLU A 37 4.89 -13.66 -23.63
CA GLU A 37 3.76 -14.60 -23.76
C GLU A 37 2.91 -14.65 -22.49
N LEU A 38 3.55 -14.71 -21.30
CA LEU A 38 2.85 -14.68 -20.02
C LEU A 38 2.04 -13.38 -19.85
N LEU A 39 2.64 -12.22 -20.17
CA LEU A 39 1.94 -10.94 -20.08
C LEU A 39 0.77 -10.83 -21.04
N VAL A 40 0.92 -11.32 -22.28
CA VAL A 40 -0.16 -11.35 -23.27
C VAL A 40 -1.30 -12.24 -22.78
N ALA A 41 -0.98 -13.45 -22.27
CA ALA A 41 -1.97 -14.36 -21.74
C ALA A 41 -2.73 -13.75 -20.54
N LEU A 42 -2.02 -13.12 -19.60
CA LEU A 42 -2.64 -12.43 -18.47
C LEU A 42 -3.54 -11.26 -18.92
N LYS A 43 -3.12 -10.48 -19.92
CA LYS A 43 -3.93 -9.41 -20.52
C LYS A 43 -5.20 -9.96 -21.18
N GLN A 44 -5.10 -11.07 -21.90
CA GLN A 44 -6.26 -11.73 -22.51
C GLN A 44 -7.22 -12.30 -21.46
N CYS A 45 -6.71 -12.82 -20.33
CA CYS A 45 -7.54 -13.31 -19.22
C CYS A 45 -8.38 -12.20 -18.55
N GLN A 46 -8.00 -10.92 -18.69
CA GLN A 46 -8.78 -9.81 -18.12
C GLN A 46 -10.20 -9.71 -18.70
N GLY A 47 -10.37 -10.04 -19.98
CA GLY A 47 -11.68 -10.03 -20.65
C GLY A 47 -12.58 -11.22 -20.28
N LEU A 48 -12.02 -12.25 -19.62
CA LEU A 48 -12.67 -13.54 -19.39
C LEU A 48 -12.72 -13.93 -17.90
N PHE A 49 -12.68 -12.92 -17.02
CA PHE A 49 -12.35 -13.07 -15.59
C PHE A 49 -13.17 -14.14 -14.82
N PRO A 50 -14.50 -14.30 -15.01
CA PRO A 50 -15.25 -15.34 -14.29
C PRO A 50 -14.82 -16.77 -14.69
N VAL A 51 -14.52 -16.98 -15.97
CA VAL A 51 -14.23 -18.31 -16.56
C VAL A 51 -12.74 -18.66 -16.46
N ALA A 52 -11.86 -17.66 -16.54
CA ALA A 52 -10.43 -17.86 -16.36
C ALA A 52 -10.06 -18.25 -14.92
N ASN A 53 -10.81 -17.75 -13.92
CA ASN A 53 -10.56 -18.06 -12.52
C ASN A 53 -10.99 -19.50 -12.15
N SER A 54 -12.04 -20.04 -12.79
CA SER A 54 -12.52 -21.40 -12.54
C SER A 54 -11.70 -22.50 -13.23
N SER A 55 -10.83 -22.13 -14.19
CA SER A 55 -10.07 -23.09 -15.00
C SER A 55 -8.66 -23.38 -14.48
N GLY A 56 -8.20 -22.71 -13.41
CA GLY A 56 -6.84 -22.85 -12.87
C GLY A 56 -5.72 -22.29 -13.77
N ILE A 57 -6.02 -21.88 -15.00
CA ILE A 57 -5.06 -21.29 -15.95
C ILE A 57 -4.47 -20.02 -15.39
N LEU A 58 -5.34 -19.15 -14.86
CA LEU A 58 -4.92 -17.87 -14.31
C LEU A 58 -3.96 -18.06 -13.14
N GLU A 59 -4.22 -19.04 -12.27
CA GLU A 59 -3.36 -19.40 -11.15
C GLU A 59 -1.98 -19.90 -11.63
N LYS A 60 -1.94 -20.81 -12.60
CA LYS A 60 -0.67 -21.28 -13.21
C LYS A 60 0.13 -20.14 -13.84
N CYS A 61 -0.52 -19.21 -14.54
CA CYS A 61 0.13 -18.04 -15.13
C CYS A 61 0.69 -17.10 -14.06
N LEU A 62 -0.08 -16.83 -13.00
CA LEU A 62 0.35 -16.02 -11.86
C LEU A 62 1.52 -16.65 -11.12
N ASP A 63 1.48 -17.96 -10.90
CA ASP A 63 2.56 -18.72 -10.26
C ASP A 63 3.86 -18.69 -11.07
N SER A 64 3.77 -18.81 -12.40
CA SER A 64 4.92 -18.68 -13.29
C SER A 64 5.47 -17.24 -13.28
N LEU A 65 4.59 -16.24 -13.35
CA LEU A 65 4.95 -14.81 -13.30
C LEU A 65 5.68 -14.47 -11.99
N VAL A 66 5.07 -14.78 -10.85
CA VAL A 66 5.62 -14.45 -9.54
C VAL A 66 6.87 -15.31 -9.25
N GLY A 67 6.91 -16.57 -9.70
CA GLY A 67 8.11 -17.39 -9.62
C GLY A 67 9.32 -16.75 -10.31
N ARG A 68 9.13 -16.16 -11.50
CA ARG A 68 10.19 -15.46 -12.23
C ARG A 68 10.63 -14.18 -11.56
N LEU A 69 9.68 -13.41 -11.03
CA LEU A 69 9.97 -12.19 -10.28
C LEU A 69 10.80 -12.49 -9.03
N ALA A 70 10.59 -13.64 -8.38
CA ALA A 70 11.33 -14.04 -7.19
C ALA A 70 12.79 -14.37 -7.54
N LEU A 71 12.99 -15.19 -8.59
CA LEU A 71 14.31 -15.57 -9.07
C LEU A 71 15.14 -14.36 -9.52
N ALA A 72 14.51 -13.38 -10.17
CA ALA A 72 15.16 -12.14 -10.58
C ALA A 72 15.59 -11.27 -9.38
N SER A 73 14.88 -11.38 -8.24
CA SER A 73 15.21 -10.68 -7.01
C SER A 73 16.33 -11.39 -6.22
N GLU A 74 16.43 -12.72 -6.30
CA GLU A 74 17.45 -13.54 -5.61
C GLU A 74 18.79 -13.59 -6.33
N ALA A 75 18.83 -13.40 -7.66
CA ALA A 75 20.06 -13.35 -8.46
C ALA A 75 20.92 -12.09 -8.22
N SER A 76 20.78 -11.44 -7.06
CA SER A 76 21.65 -10.40 -6.55
C SER A 76 22.64 -11.00 -5.54
N PRO A 77 23.86 -11.41 -5.95
CA PRO A 77 24.89 -11.78 -4.99
C PRO A 77 25.42 -10.48 -4.37
N CYS A 78 25.25 -10.32 -3.07
CA CYS A 78 26.15 -9.48 -2.29
C CYS A 78 27.57 -10.08 -2.42
N PRO A 79 28.60 -9.34 -2.87
CA PRO A 79 29.96 -9.82 -2.76
C PRO A 79 30.40 -9.62 -1.31
N SER A 80 30.06 -10.57 -0.45
CA SER A 80 30.53 -10.59 0.93
C SER A 80 30.78 -12.03 1.36
N THR A 81 31.73 -12.67 0.68
CA THR A 81 32.37 -13.89 1.18
C THR A 81 33.88 -13.79 0.93
N SER A 82 34.59 -13.44 2.00
CA SER A 82 35.89 -13.97 2.44
C SER A 82 37.03 -14.12 1.42
N SER A 83 38.11 -13.35 1.66
CA SER A 83 39.48 -13.89 1.62
C SER A 83 40.30 -13.27 2.77
N PRO A 84 41.12 -14.06 3.47
CA PRO A 84 42.00 -13.58 4.54
C PRO A 84 43.30 -12.99 3.98
N ASP A 85 43.98 -12.24 4.84
CA ASP A 85 45.36 -11.73 4.72
C ASP A 85 45.62 -10.51 3.82
N SER A 86 45.70 -9.34 4.44
CA SER A 86 46.99 -8.64 4.62
C SER A 86 46.79 -7.27 5.27
N SER A 87 47.63 -6.99 6.25
CA SER A 87 47.76 -5.72 6.96
C SER A 87 47.98 -4.55 6.00
N GLY A 88 47.10 -3.56 6.03
CA GLY A 88 47.29 -2.32 5.29
C GLY A 88 46.18 -1.32 5.58
N PHE A 89 46.41 -0.49 6.59
CA PHE A 89 45.59 0.67 6.94
C PHE A 89 45.33 1.52 5.69
N ARG A 90 44.10 1.47 5.15
CA ARG A 90 43.58 2.46 4.19
C ARG A 90 42.18 2.87 4.62
N LEU A 91 42.05 4.11 5.09
CA LEU A 91 40.78 4.82 5.11
C LEU A 91 40.28 4.93 3.67
N SER A 92 39.23 4.19 3.33
CA SER A 92 38.47 4.39 2.09
C SER A 92 37.28 5.28 2.42
N CYS A 93 37.32 6.52 1.95
CA CYS A 93 36.15 7.39 1.89
C CYS A 93 35.26 6.90 0.75
N ASP A 94 34.10 6.34 1.09
CA ASP A 94 33.12 5.83 0.13
C ASP A 94 32.35 6.97 -0.58
N THR A 95 32.67 7.22 -1.85
CA THR A 95 31.81 7.99 -2.77
C THR A 95 30.99 7.09 -3.70
N ARG A 96 30.87 5.78 -3.40
CA ARG A 96 30.21 4.79 -4.31
C ARG A 96 28.81 4.33 -3.89
N SER A 97 28.28 4.83 -2.78
CA SER A 97 27.03 4.31 -2.19
C SER A 97 25.75 4.70 -2.90
N THR A 98 25.74 5.77 -3.71
CA THR A 98 24.52 6.26 -4.39
C THR A 98 24.24 5.55 -5.72
N GLU A 99 25.28 5.11 -6.42
CA GLU A 99 25.16 4.49 -7.75
C GLU A 99 24.80 3.00 -7.67
N SER A 100 25.32 2.30 -6.65
CA SER A 100 24.91 0.92 -6.33
C SER A 100 23.44 0.83 -5.91
N LEU A 101 22.96 1.78 -5.09
CA LEU A 101 21.56 1.87 -4.68
C LEU A 101 20.63 2.20 -5.86
N LYS A 102 21.03 3.10 -6.77
CA LYS A 102 20.27 3.39 -8.00
C LYS A 102 20.21 2.18 -8.94
N ASN A 103 21.32 1.47 -9.14
CA ASN A 103 21.36 0.27 -9.96
C ASN A 103 20.60 -0.92 -9.36
N SER A 104 20.57 -1.04 -8.03
CA SER A 104 19.70 -1.98 -7.31
C SER A 104 18.23 -1.59 -7.49
N PHE A 105 17.91 -0.30 -7.38
CA PHE A 105 16.55 0.20 -7.52
C PHE A 105 15.95 0.02 -8.93
N ILE A 106 16.72 0.33 -9.99
CA ILE A 106 16.30 0.11 -11.38
C ILE A 106 16.08 -1.39 -11.63
N ARG A 107 16.95 -2.25 -11.06
CA ARG A 107 16.80 -3.71 -11.15
C ARG A 107 15.69 -4.29 -10.29
N ALA A 108 15.22 -3.63 -9.25
CA ALA A 108 14.08 -4.09 -8.46
C ALA A 108 12.73 -3.70 -9.11
N THR A 109 12.73 -2.73 -10.02
CA THR A 109 11.51 -2.10 -10.57
C THR A 109 11.30 -2.30 -12.07
N TRP A 110 12.14 -3.10 -12.76
CA TRP A 110 12.06 -3.36 -14.20
C TRP A 110 10.68 -3.83 -14.68
N TRP A 111 9.95 -4.58 -13.85
CA TRP A 111 8.66 -5.17 -14.17
C TRP A 111 7.47 -4.22 -13.93
N PHE A 112 7.70 -3.04 -13.36
CA PHE A 112 6.62 -2.13 -12.97
C PHE A 112 5.79 -1.69 -14.18
N GLU A 113 6.44 -1.23 -15.24
CA GLU A 113 5.78 -0.78 -16.49
C GLU A 113 4.95 -1.90 -17.13
N ASP A 114 5.52 -3.11 -17.15
CA ASP A 114 4.89 -4.29 -17.76
C ASP A 114 3.57 -4.67 -17.07
N LEU A 115 3.51 -4.50 -15.74
CA LEU A 115 2.33 -4.86 -14.94
C LEU A 115 1.34 -3.70 -14.74
N VAL A 116 1.69 -2.45 -15.08
CA VAL A 116 0.75 -1.32 -14.98
C VAL A 116 -0.51 -1.52 -15.81
N GLY A 117 -0.41 -2.18 -16.95
CA GLY A 117 -1.54 -2.47 -17.83
C GLY A 117 -2.57 -3.46 -17.26
N LEU A 118 -2.33 -4.04 -16.08
CA LEU A 118 -3.24 -5.00 -15.47
C LEU A 118 -4.46 -4.31 -14.84
N SER A 119 -5.62 -4.96 -14.94
CA SER A 119 -6.83 -4.54 -14.22
C SER A 119 -6.62 -4.61 -12.70
N PRO A 120 -7.35 -3.83 -11.89
CA PRO A 120 -7.20 -3.85 -10.44
C PRO A 120 -7.38 -5.25 -9.83
N ASN A 121 -8.31 -6.06 -10.37
CA ASN A 121 -8.53 -7.43 -9.90
C ASN A 121 -7.31 -8.33 -10.15
N LEU A 122 -6.64 -8.22 -11.30
CA LEU A 122 -5.42 -8.98 -11.56
C LEU A 122 -4.26 -8.50 -10.70
N VAL A 123 -4.13 -7.19 -10.49
CA VAL A 123 -3.12 -6.66 -9.55
C VAL A 123 -3.35 -7.24 -8.17
N GLU A 124 -4.58 -7.25 -7.66
CA GLU A 124 -4.90 -7.90 -6.38
C GLU A 124 -4.40 -9.35 -6.33
N MET A 125 -4.65 -10.15 -7.37
CA MET A 125 -4.22 -11.55 -7.41
C MET A 125 -2.70 -11.69 -7.46
N VAL A 126 -2.02 -10.88 -8.28
CA VAL A 126 -0.55 -10.85 -8.38
C VAL A 126 0.05 -10.54 -7.01
N ILE A 127 -0.47 -9.52 -6.32
CA ILE A 127 0.06 -9.08 -5.03
C ILE A 127 -0.17 -10.13 -3.95
N LYS A 128 -1.35 -10.78 -3.92
CA LYS A 128 -1.59 -11.91 -3.00
C LYS A 128 -0.61 -13.07 -3.23
N SER A 129 -0.30 -13.40 -4.48
CA SER A 129 0.67 -14.44 -4.83
C SER A 129 2.12 -14.02 -4.48
N MET A 130 2.47 -12.74 -4.63
CA MET A 130 3.75 -12.21 -4.16
C MET A 130 3.89 -12.32 -2.64
N VAL A 131 2.86 -11.92 -1.89
CA VAL A 131 2.85 -12.01 -0.41
C VAL A 131 2.95 -13.47 0.05
N SER A 132 2.24 -14.41 -0.57
CA SER A 132 2.32 -15.83 -0.20
C SER A 132 3.71 -16.43 -0.44
N ARG A 133 4.46 -15.89 -1.42
CA ARG A 133 5.85 -16.25 -1.72
C ARG A 133 6.89 -15.40 -0.99
N LYS A 134 6.49 -14.63 0.03
CA LYS A 134 7.37 -13.83 0.89
C LYS A 134 8.21 -12.79 0.14
N PHE A 135 7.63 -12.17 -0.89
CA PHE A 135 8.25 -11.02 -1.55
C PHE A 135 8.45 -9.87 -0.57
N ASP A 136 9.47 -9.04 -0.81
CA ASP A 136 9.70 -7.83 -0.03
C ASP A 136 8.50 -6.87 -0.15
N HIS A 137 7.81 -6.71 0.97
CA HIS A 137 6.65 -5.84 1.09
C HIS A 137 6.95 -4.37 0.76
N VAL A 138 8.21 -3.91 0.90
CA VAL A 138 8.63 -2.56 0.49
C VAL A 138 8.59 -2.41 -1.03
N ILE A 139 9.02 -3.43 -1.78
CA ILE A 139 8.95 -3.41 -3.24
C ILE A 139 7.49 -3.47 -3.70
N ILE A 140 6.68 -4.32 -3.06
CA ILE A 140 5.25 -4.41 -3.33
C ILE A 140 4.54 -3.06 -3.09
N SER A 141 4.80 -2.41 -1.95
CA SER A 141 4.18 -1.12 -1.63
C SER A 141 4.56 -0.05 -2.67
N ARG A 142 5.83 -0.01 -3.10
CA ARG A 142 6.31 0.88 -4.16
C ARG A 142 5.62 0.62 -5.49
N PHE A 143 5.45 -0.64 -5.87
CA PHE A 143 4.70 -0.99 -7.07
C PHE A 143 3.25 -0.50 -6.99
N LEU A 144 2.58 -0.67 -5.85
CA LEU A 144 1.20 -0.23 -5.68
C LEU A 144 1.03 1.30 -5.83
N PHE A 145 1.97 2.09 -5.26
CA PHE A 145 1.98 3.54 -5.46
C PHE A 145 2.28 3.93 -6.91
N TYR A 146 3.22 3.23 -7.55
CA TYR A 146 3.54 3.41 -8.96
C TYR A 146 2.32 3.09 -9.85
N TYR A 147 1.68 1.94 -9.63
CA TYR A 147 0.46 1.50 -10.31
C TYR A 147 -0.65 2.54 -10.20
N GLN A 148 -0.92 3.04 -8.99
CA GLN A 148 -1.92 4.09 -8.78
C GLN A 148 -1.58 5.34 -9.61
N LYS A 149 -0.36 5.86 -9.47
CA LYS A 149 0.06 7.10 -10.12
C LYS A 149 0.00 7.00 -11.64
N SER A 150 0.53 5.92 -12.22
CA SER A 150 0.57 5.72 -13.67
C SER A 150 -0.84 5.52 -14.25
N ARG A 151 -1.70 4.73 -13.59
CA ARG A 151 -3.07 4.50 -14.05
C ARG A 151 -3.97 5.72 -13.91
N PHE A 152 -3.68 6.61 -12.97
CA PHE A 152 -4.47 7.82 -12.72
C PHE A 152 -4.44 8.83 -13.88
N ILE A 153 -3.39 8.81 -14.70
CA ILE A 153 -3.19 9.75 -15.80
C ILE A 153 -4.33 9.64 -16.82
N THR A 154 -4.75 8.41 -17.15
CA THR A 154 -5.74 8.13 -18.20
C THR A 154 -7.09 7.62 -17.65
N ALA A 155 -7.22 7.48 -16.34
CA ALA A 155 -8.41 6.90 -15.71
C ALA A 155 -9.57 7.88 -15.52
N THR A 156 -10.79 7.39 -15.75
CA THR A 156 -12.05 8.02 -15.33
C THR A 156 -12.18 8.06 -13.81
N LEU A 157 -13.11 8.85 -13.26
CA LEU A 157 -13.32 8.95 -11.82
C LEU A 157 -13.71 7.60 -11.16
N ASP A 158 -14.54 6.79 -11.82
CA ASP A 158 -14.90 5.44 -11.35
C ASP A 158 -13.69 4.50 -11.34
N GLN A 159 -12.86 4.56 -12.38
CA GLN A 159 -11.61 3.79 -12.43
C GLN A 159 -10.63 4.24 -11.34
N LYS A 160 -10.45 5.55 -11.13
CA LYS A 160 -9.62 6.09 -10.04
C LYS A 160 -10.07 5.57 -8.68
N ARG A 161 -11.39 5.58 -8.43
CA ARG A 161 -11.97 4.98 -7.21
C ARG A 161 -11.60 3.51 -7.07
N LYS A 162 -11.87 2.67 -8.08
CA LYS A 162 -11.57 1.23 -8.05
C LYS A 162 -10.08 0.94 -7.83
N ILE A 163 -9.20 1.69 -8.52
CA ILE A 163 -7.75 1.59 -8.37
C ILE A 163 -7.35 1.94 -6.94
N THR A 164 -7.81 3.06 -6.39
CA THR A 164 -7.50 3.46 -5.02
C THR A 164 -8.01 2.46 -4.00
N GLU A 165 -9.24 1.96 -4.14
CA GLU A 165 -9.78 0.95 -3.22
C GLU A 165 -8.96 -0.34 -3.23
N THR A 166 -8.53 -0.79 -4.41
CA THR A 166 -7.66 -1.96 -4.58
C THR A 166 -6.29 -1.73 -3.95
N VAL A 167 -5.67 -0.58 -4.23
CA VAL A 167 -4.34 -0.22 -3.70
C VAL A 167 -4.36 -0.14 -2.19
N VAL A 168 -5.35 0.54 -1.59
CA VAL A 168 -5.51 0.60 -0.13
C VAL A 168 -5.74 -0.79 0.45
N HIS A 169 -6.55 -1.62 -0.20
CA HIS A 169 -6.80 -2.99 0.24
C HIS A 169 -5.50 -3.82 0.25
N MET A 170 -4.68 -3.72 -0.80
CA MET A 170 -3.41 -4.44 -0.89
C MET A 170 -2.38 -3.92 0.11
N LEU A 171 -2.22 -2.59 0.22
CA LEU A 171 -1.31 -1.98 1.21
C LEU A 171 -1.66 -2.41 2.63
N TYR A 172 -2.95 -2.54 2.96
CA TYR A 172 -3.40 -2.99 4.28
C TYR A 172 -3.02 -4.45 4.60
N SER A 173 -2.78 -5.29 3.58
CA SER A 173 -2.32 -6.67 3.76
C SER A 173 -0.80 -6.81 3.91
N LEU A 174 -0.04 -5.71 3.72
CA LEU A 174 1.41 -5.70 3.87
C LEU A 174 1.84 -5.40 5.31
N ASP A 175 3.13 -5.58 5.60
CA ASP A 175 3.70 -5.15 6.87
C ASP A 175 3.58 -3.63 7.04
N GLN A 176 3.21 -3.22 8.25
CA GLN A 176 2.99 -1.81 8.59
C GLN A 176 4.22 -0.94 8.34
N ASN A 177 5.42 -1.51 8.50
CA ASN A 177 6.69 -0.82 8.30
C ASN A 177 7.07 -0.67 6.82
N ALA A 178 6.42 -1.40 5.91
CA ALA A 178 6.72 -1.38 4.48
C ALA A 178 6.08 -0.19 3.75
N VAL A 179 5.12 0.49 4.39
CA VAL A 179 4.33 1.56 3.80
C VAL A 179 4.61 2.87 4.53
N SER A 180 5.16 3.86 3.82
CA SER A 180 5.50 5.15 4.44
C SER A 180 4.27 6.00 4.72
N CYS A 181 4.25 6.65 5.89
CA CYS A 181 3.17 7.53 6.30
C CYS A 181 2.91 8.67 5.29
N LYS A 182 3.98 9.28 4.74
CA LYS A 182 3.89 10.32 3.70
C LYS A 182 3.07 9.87 2.48
N SER A 183 3.27 8.63 2.03
CA SER A 183 2.54 8.11 0.88
C SER A 183 1.07 7.80 1.22
N LEU A 184 0.79 7.38 2.45
CA LEU A 184 -0.59 7.21 2.93
C LEU A 184 -1.37 8.53 2.95
N PHE A 185 -0.75 9.63 3.38
CA PHE A 185 -1.36 10.96 3.28
C PHE A 185 -1.55 11.42 1.83
N GLY A 186 -0.63 11.04 0.92
CA GLY A 186 -0.82 11.24 -0.52
C GLY A 186 -2.08 10.54 -1.04
N ILE A 187 -2.33 9.30 -0.59
CA ILE A 187 -3.58 8.59 -0.90
C ILE A 187 -4.78 9.28 -0.26
N LEU A 188 -4.69 9.68 1.02
CA LEU A 188 -5.77 10.36 1.72
C LEU A 188 -6.24 11.60 0.95
N GLY A 189 -5.32 12.46 0.50
CA GLY A 189 -5.64 13.63 -0.29
C GLY A 189 -6.37 13.30 -1.59
N VAL A 190 -5.98 12.21 -2.26
CA VAL A 190 -6.70 11.69 -3.43
C VAL A 190 -8.12 11.25 -3.05
N THR A 191 -8.31 10.63 -1.89
CA THR A 191 -9.62 10.11 -1.46
C THR A 191 -10.63 11.19 -1.10
N LEU A 192 -10.18 12.41 -0.77
CA LEU A 192 -11.10 13.52 -0.43
C LEU A 192 -12.03 13.87 -1.60
N ASN A 193 -11.56 13.67 -2.83
CA ASN A 193 -12.33 13.94 -4.06
C ASN A 193 -12.95 12.67 -4.67
N LEU A 194 -12.84 11.52 -4.00
CA LEU A 194 -13.34 10.24 -4.48
C LEU A 194 -14.35 9.65 -3.49
N ASN A 195 -15.47 9.17 -4.01
CA ASN A 195 -16.49 8.47 -3.22
C ASN A 195 -16.06 7.03 -2.90
N ILE A 196 -14.95 6.86 -2.17
CA ILE A 196 -14.45 5.54 -1.76
C ILE A 196 -15.34 4.88 -0.70
N SER A 197 -15.34 3.55 -0.67
CA SER A 197 -16.08 2.77 0.31
C SER A 197 -15.65 3.06 1.76
N LYS A 198 -16.59 2.96 2.70
CA LYS A 198 -16.33 3.15 4.14
C LYS A 198 -15.26 2.17 4.65
N CYS A 199 -15.28 0.93 4.17
CA CYS A 199 -14.27 -0.08 4.50
C CYS A 199 -12.86 0.37 4.05
N CYS A 200 -12.72 0.84 2.81
CA CYS A 200 -11.47 1.38 2.29
C CYS A 200 -10.97 2.57 3.14
N ARG A 201 -11.86 3.51 3.45
CA ARG A 201 -11.53 4.67 4.28
C ARG A 201 -11.00 4.25 5.66
N ASN A 202 -11.72 3.34 6.32
CA ASN A 202 -11.30 2.85 7.64
C ASN A 202 -9.93 2.15 7.60
N LYS A 203 -9.63 1.38 6.54
CA LYS A 203 -8.31 0.75 6.37
C LYS A 203 -7.21 1.80 6.22
N LEU A 204 -7.43 2.82 5.39
CA LEU A 204 -6.48 3.92 5.19
C LEU A 204 -6.24 4.71 6.47
N GLU A 205 -7.31 5.15 7.13
CA GLU A 205 -7.23 5.88 8.39
C GLU A 205 -6.56 5.04 9.49
N SER A 206 -6.81 3.72 9.49
CA SER A 206 -6.15 2.82 10.44
C SER A 206 -4.65 2.76 10.22
N MET A 207 -4.18 2.58 8.97
CA MET A 207 -2.75 2.57 8.64
C MET A 207 -2.07 3.89 9.03
N ILE A 208 -2.68 5.03 8.68
CA ILE A 208 -2.17 6.36 9.06
C ILE A 208 -2.05 6.47 10.58
N GLY A 209 -3.13 6.15 11.30
CA GLY A 209 -3.16 6.25 12.75
C GLY A 209 -2.14 5.36 13.45
N THR A 210 -1.79 4.17 12.91
CA THR A 210 -0.74 3.34 13.52
C THR A 210 0.66 3.95 13.47
N GLN A 211 0.88 4.95 12.62
CA GLN A 211 2.15 5.65 12.42
C GLN A 211 2.08 7.12 12.85
N LEU A 212 1.12 7.50 13.71
CA LEU A 212 0.84 8.90 14.07
C LEU A 212 2.03 9.64 14.70
N ASP A 213 2.98 8.91 15.30
CA ASP A 213 4.24 9.44 15.85
C ASP A 213 5.26 9.88 14.79
N GLN A 214 5.01 9.58 13.51
CA GLN A 214 5.83 9.99 12.37
C GLN A 214 5.19 11.14 11.55
N VAL A 215 4.05 11.65 12.01
CA VAL A 215 3.21 12.62 11.29
C VAL A 215 3.58 14.05 11.70
N THR A 216 3.54 14.98 10.75
CA THR A 216 3.71 16.42 11.03
C THR A 216 2.36 17.12 11.20
N LEU A 217 2.37 18.32 11.79
CA LEU A 217 1.16 19.13 11.93
C LEU A 217 0.44 19.32 10.58
N ASP A 218 1.19 19.71 9.54
CA ASP A 218 0.65 19.94 8.18
C ASP A 218 -0.13 18.74 7.63
N ASN A 219 0.25 17.51 7.98
CA ASN A 219 -0.46 16.33 7.56
C ASN A 219 -1.83 16.17 8.27
N LEU A 220 -1.96 16.65 9.50
CA LEU A 220 -3.22 16.62 10.27
C LEU A 220 -4.21 17.71 9.85
N LEU A 221 -3.76 18.72 9.11
CA LEU A 221 -4.57 19.81 8.55
C LEU A 221 -5.41 19.35 7.36
N VAL A 222 -6.20 18.30 7.56
CA VAL A 222 -7.10 17.72 6.55
C VAL A 222 -8.32 18.64 6.40
N PRO A 223 -8.62 19.16 5.19
CA PRO A 223 -9.77 20.02 4.98
C PRO A 223 -11.08 19.32 5.33
N SER A 224 -12.02 20.07 5.89
CA SER A 224 -13.34 19.54 6.17
C SER A 224 -14.13 19.23 4.89
N PRO A 225 -15.09 18.28 4.94
CA PRO A 225 -15.97 18.00 3.81
C PRO A 225 -16.74 19.23 3.36
N ILE A 226 -17.08 19.31 2.08
CA ILE A 226 -17.86 20.41 1.52
C ILE A 226 -19.18 20.56 2.29
N GLY A 227 -19.50 21.79 2.72
CA GLY A 227 -20.73 22.11 3.46
C GLY A 227 -20.58 22.11 4.98
N THR A 228 -19.38 21.90 5.53
CA THR A 228 -19.10 22.16 6.94
C THR A 228 -18.56 23.56 7.16
N ASN A 229 -18.89 24.16 8.31
CA ASN A 229 -18.52 25.55 8.62
C ASN A 229 -17.12 25.70 9.25
N TYR A 230 -16.50 24.62 9.72
CA TYR A 230 -15.16 24.63 10.31
C TYR A 230 -14.11 24.16 9.29
N LEU A 231 -12.88 24.66 9.39
CA LEU A 231 -11.89 24.54 8.30
C LEU A 231 -11.24 23.14 8.19
N TYR A 232 -10.99 22.47 9.31
CA TYR A 232 -10.30 21.16 9.36
C TYR A 232 -11.16 20.01 9.92
N ASP A 233 -11.10 18.82 9.32
CA ASP A 233 -11.86 17.64 9.78
C ASP A 233 -11.29 17.03 11.07
N VAL A 234 -11.64 17.62 12.21
CA VAL A 234 -11.32 17.09 13.54
C VAL A 234 -11.70 15.62 13.71
N ASN A 235 -12.76 15.14 13.05
CA ASN A 235 -13.17 13.75 13.21
C ASN A 235 -12.18 12.77 12.59
N VAL A 236 -11.47 13.14 11.51
CA VAL A 236 -10.46 12.26 10.90
C VAL A 236 -9.26 12.10 11.83
N VAL A 237 -8.85 13.20 12.48
CA VAL A 237 -7.74 13.18 13.44
C VAL A 237 -8.09 12.35 14.68
N LEU A 238 -9.32 12.48 15.20
CA LEU A 238 -9.81 11.62 16.28
C LEU A 238 -9.82 10.14 15.87
N ARG A 239 -10.13 9.81 14.60
CA ARG A 239 -10.06 8.42 14.09
C ARG A 239 -8.62 7.92 13.97
N PHE A 240 -7.67 8.76 13.53
CA PHE A 240 -6.24 8.41 13.54
C PHE A 240 -5.76 8.10 14.95
N LEU A 241 -6.09 8.96 15.91
CA LEU A 241 -5.71 8.78 17.30
C LEU A 241 -6.34 7.53 17.92
N LYS A 242 -7.61 7.25 17.62
CA LYS A 242 -8.26 6.00 18.00
C LYS A 242 -7.52 4.77 17.46
N SER A 243 -7.05 4.82 16.20
CA SER A 243 -6.26 3.72 15.63
C SER A 243 -4.89 3.58 16.29
N PHE A 244 -4.21 4.70 16.56
CA PHE A 244 -2.93 4.72 17.28
C PHE A 244 -3.02 4.01 18.64
N LEU A 245 -4.09 4.28 19.39
CA LEU A 245 -4.37 3.70 20.70
C LEU A 245 -5.07 2.34 20.63
N GLY A 246 -5.42 1.84 19.43
CA GLY A 246 -6.30 0.69 19.24
C GLY A 246 -5.75 -0.64 19.75
N ARG A 247 -4.42 -0.75 19.95
CA ARG A 247 -3.78 -1.93 20.59
C ARG A 247 -3.73 -1.83 22.12
N GLY A 248 -4.26 -0.76 22.71
CA GLY A 248 -4.20 -0.44 24.13
C GLY A 248 -3.05 0.51 24.45
N ILE A 249 -3.33 1.52 25.28
CA ILE A 249 -2.39 2.57 25.69
C ILE A 249 -1.09 1.96 26.25
N SER A 250 -1.19 0.92 27.07
CA SER A 250 -0.04 0.25 27.71
C SER A 250 0.90 -0.44 26.74
N ARG A 251 0.49 -0.68 25.49
CA ARG A 251 1.32 -1.30 24.45
C ARG A 251 2.05 -0.29 23.59
N VAL A 252 1.76 1.01 23.74
CA VAL A 252 2.44 2.07 23.01
C VAL A 252 3.70 2.47 23.79
N PRO A 253 4.90 2.42 23.18
CA PRO A 253 6.11 2.92 23.81
C PRO A 253 5.93 4.37 24.25
N VAL A 254 6.33 4.70 25.50
CA VAL A 254 6.14 6.03 26.10
C VAL A 254 6.69 7.14 25.21
N ILE A 255 7.83 6.91 24.56
CA ILE A 255 8.44 7.87 23.62
C ILE A 255 7.50 8.20 22.46
N ARG A 256 6.83 7.20 21.87
CA ARG A 256 5.85 7.40 20.79
C ARG A 256 4.61 8.12 21.30
N LEU A 257 4.13 7.74 22.48
CA LEU A 257 2.96 8.35 23.10
C LEU A 257 3.18 9.85 23.38
N LYS A 258 4.34 10.22 23.93
CA LYS A 258 4.73 11.63 24.16
C LYS A 258 4.84 12.42 22.87
N LYS A 259 5.46 11.86 21.81
CA LYS A 259 5.51 12.50 20.49
C LYS A 259 4.13 12.80 19.93
N VAL A 260 3.20 11.85 20.02
CA VAL A 260 1.82 12.04 19.58
C VAL A 260 1.10 13.07 20.45
N ALA A 261 1.36 13.11 21.75
CA ALA A 261 0.79 14.14 22.62
C ALA A 261 1.23 15.54 22.23
N SER A 262 2.53 15.76 22.00
CA SER A 262 3.04 17.06 21.53
C SER A 262 2.44 17.45 20.18
N LEU A 263 2.31 16.50 19.24
CA LEU A 263 1.66 16.74 17.95
C LEU A 263 0.19 17.12 18.11
N MET A 264 -0.54 16.43 18.99
CA MET A 264 -1.95 16.72 19.27
C MET A 264 -2.12 18.09 19.93
N ASP A 265 -1.24 18.48 20.84
CA ASP A 265 -1.33 19.78 21.51
C ASP A 265 -1.11 20.93 20.49
N LEU A 266 -0.18 20.75 19.53
CA LEU A 266 -0.02 21.68 18.39
C LEU A 266 -1.29 21.73 17.52
N TYR A 267 -1.88 20.58 17.22
CA TYR A 267 -3.11 20.51 16.43
C TYR A 267 -4.30 21.16 17.13
N ILE A 268 -4.45 20.96 18.45
CA ILE A 268 -5.52 21.56 19.25
C ILE A 268 -5.37 23.08 19.24
N ALA A 269 -4.14 23.61 19.41
CA ALA A 269 -3.88 25.04 19.32
C ALA A 269 -4.21 25.62 17.94
N GLU A 270 -3.96 24.87 16.86
CA GLU A 270 -4.27 25.31 15.49
C GLU A 270 -5.77 25.39 15.21
N VAL A 271 -6.57 24.46 15.75
CA VAL A 271 -8.03 24.45 15.53
C VAL A 271 -8.82 25.25 16.56
N ALA A 272 -8.22 25.61 17.70
CA ALA A 272 -8.89 26.32 18.78
C ALA A 272 -9.50 27.66 18.37
N PRO A 273 -8.85 28.50 17.54
CA PRO A 273 -9.41 29.79 17.13
C PRO A 273 -10.58 29.71 16.13
N ASP A 274 -11.03 28.51 15.72
CA ASP A 274 -12.12 28.36 14.76
C ASP A 274 -13.48 28.57 15.45
N PRO A 275 -14.25 29.65 15.13
CA PRO A 275 -15.54 29.94 15.78
C PRO A 275 -16.60 28.88 15.50
N CYS A 276 -16.40 28.04 14.49
CA CYS A 276 -17.31 26.96 14.13
C CYS A 276 -16.94 25.63 14.80
N LEU A 277 -15.85 25.58 15.57
CA LEU A 277 -15.46 24.38 16.33
C LEU A 277 -16.39 24.19 17.53
N LYS A 278 -17.18 23.11 17.49
CA LYS A 278 -18.12 22.78 18.58
C LYS A 278 -17.40 22.42 19.88
N PRO A 279 -17.93 22.82 21.06
CA PRO A 279 -17.32 22.49 22.36
C PRO A 279 -17.13 20.99 22.57
N SER A 280 -18.07 20.16 22.09
CA SER A 280 -17.98 18.70 22.18
C SER A 280 -16.79 18.12 21.42
N LYS A 281 -16.40 18.72 20.29
CA LYS A 281 -15.23 18.30 19.51
C LYS A 281 -13.93 18.76 20.15
N PHE A 282 -13.89 20.01 20.60
CA PHE A 282 -12.74 20.55 21.34
C PHE A 282 -12.45 19.68 22.58
N LEU A 283 -13.49 19.40 23.37
CA LEU A 283 -13.39 18.52 24.54
C LEU A 283 -12.94 17.09 24.17
N ALA A 284 -13.44 16.56 23.05
CA ALA A 284 -13.02 15.24 22.57
C ALA A 284 -11.53 15.20 22.25
N LEU A 285 -10.96 16.25 21.66
CA LEU A 285 -9.52 16.35 21.38
C LEU A 285 -8.68 16.39 22.67
N VAL A 286 -9.05 17.26 23.61
CA VAL A 286 -8.34 17.42 24.89
C VAL A 286 -8.31 16.11 25.68
N ARG A 287 -9.43 15.38 25.69
CA ARG A 287 -9.59 14.11 26.44
C ARG A 287 -9.11 12.87 25.69
N ALA A 288 -8.60 13.01 24.47
CA ALA A 288 -8.33 11.86 23.62
C ALA A 288 -7.09 11.04 24.03
N LEU A 289 -6.18 11.66 24.78
CA LEU A 289 -4.93 11.04 25.26
C LEU A 289 -4.94 10.95 26.80
N PRO A 290 -4.32 9.91 27.39
CA PRO A 290 -4.21 9.77 28.83
C PRO A 290 -3.26 10.82 29.42
N ASP A 291 -3.43 11.10 30.70
CA ASP A 291 -2.60 12.08 31.43
C ASP A 291 -1.11 11.73 31.40
N SER A 292 -0.79 10.43 31.43
CA SER A 292 0.59 9.92 31.35
C SER A 292 1.29 10.21 30.02
N ALA A 293 0.57 10.67 29.00
CA ALA A 293 1.15 11.03 27.71
C ALA A 293 1.85 12.40 27.75
N ARG A 294 1.62 13.21 28.78
CA ARG A 294 2.07 14.60 28.86
C ARG A 294 2.93 14.83 30.09
N ASP A 295 4.00 15.62 29.89
CA ASP A 295 4.85 16.11 30.98
C ASP A 295 4.37 17.47 31.51
N SER A 296 3.68 18.26 30.67
CA SER A 296 3.05 19.52 31.02
C SER A 296 1.73 19.69 30.24
N TYR A 297 0.83 20.53 30.77
CA TYR A 297 -0.47 20.87 30.18
C TYR A 297 -0.50 22.30 29.60
N ASP A 298 0.61 23.03 29.60
CA ASP A 298 0.66 24.43 29.15
C ASP A 298 0.14 24.61 27.72
N GLY A 299 0.44 23.67 26.83
CA GLY A 299 -0.05 23.67 25.45
C GLY A 299 -1.58 23.56 25.37
N ILE A 300 -2.19 22.72 26.21
CA ILE A 300 -3.65 22.60 26.30
C ILE A 300 -4.26 23.86 26.89
N TYR A 301 -3.70 24.39 27.99
CA TYR A 301 -4.22 25.61 28.62
C TYR A 301 -4.17 26.79 27.67
N ARG A 302 -3.09 26.94 26.90
CA ARG A 302 -3.00 27.95 25.84
C ARG A 302 -4.07 27.77 24.76
N ALA A 303 -4.33 26.55 24.33
CA ALA A 303 -5.38 26.29 23.35
C ALA A 303 -6.79 26.49 23.92
N MET A 304 -7.00 26.23 25.21
CA MET A 304 -8.27 26.53 25.89
C MET A 304 -8.53 28.03 25.96
N ASP A 305 -7.51 28.81 26.31
CA ASP A 305 -7.56 30.27 26.33
C ASP A 305 -7.98 30.81 24.95
N MET A 306 -7.27 30.38 23.89
CA MET A 306 -7.62 30.70 22.50
C MET A 306 -9.06 30.29 22.13
N TYR A 307 -9.52 29.12 22.58
CA TYR A 307 -10.87 28.63 22.27
C TYR A 307 -11.98 29.44 22.98
N LEU A 308 -11.69 29.98 24.16
CA LEU A 308 -12.64 30.75 24.97
C LEU A 308 -12.68 32.24 24.58
N GLU A 309 -11.65 32.74 23.91
CA GLU A 309 -11.57 34.11 23.41
C GLU A 309 -12.38 34.34 22.11
N VAL A 310 -12.80 33.27 21.44
CA VAL A 310 -13.58 33.29 20.18
C VAL A 310 -15.08 33.19 20.45
#